data_AF-A0AB39WSK2-F1
#
_entry.id   AF-A0AB39WSK2-F1
#
_cell.length_a   1.000
_cell.length_b   1.000
_cell.length_c   1.000
_cell.angle_alpha   90.00
_cell.angle_beta   90.00
_cell.angle_gamma   90.00
#
_symmetry.space_group_name_H-M   'P 1'
#
loop_
_entity.id
_entity.type
_entity.pdbx_description
1 polymer ?
#
loop_
_entity_poly.entity_id
_entity_poly.type
_entity_poly.pdbx_seq_one_letter_code
_entity_poly.pdbx_strand_id
1 'polypeptide(L)'
;MSEVLFVPDSEVVYLDVSIGDIAPLQVRMEFSQDDESTSAASTSKSEPGFVVEYESAGGDQIAFGSSDEIGCVVMRFHNFNKSFGQTLQAPQTIAEFDSGTRQVYFLAAIYKFGKVSKVEFQFMVSPKL
;
A
#
# COMPACT_ATOMS: atom_id res chain seq x y z
N MET A 1 -6.92 -11.87 -4.19
CA MET A 1 -6.19 -12.40 -3.01
C MET A 1 -6.69 -11.66 -1.79
N SER A 2 -7.05 -12.36 -0.70
CA SER A 2 -7.51 -11.73 0.54
C SER A 2 -6.76 -12.36 1.72
N GLU A 3 -6.11 -11.54 2.54
CA GLU A 3 -5.26 -12.03 3.62
C GLU A 3 -5.31 -11.13 4.85
N VAL A 4 -4.83 -11.69 5.97
CA VAL A 4 -4.63 -10.99 7.24
C VAL A 4 -3.20 -11.20 7.68
N LEU A 5 -2.47 -10.12 7.86
CA LEU A 5 -1.09 -10.13 8.34
C LEU A 5 -0.95 -9.41 9.68
N PHE A 6 0.02 -9.84 10.47
CA PHE A 6 0.45 -9.16 11.68
C PHE A 6 1.87 -8.67 11.47
N VAL A 7 2.04 -7.35 11.36
CA VAL A 7 3.28 -6.69 10.97
C VAL A 7 3.85 -5.94 12.16
N PRO A 8 5.00 -6.34 12.70
CA PRO A 8 5.73 -5.56 13.71
C PRO A 8 6.02 -4.14 13.22
N ASP A 9 6.09 -3.19 14.16
CA ASP A 9 6.45 -1.81 13.83
C ASP A 9 7.82 -1.78 13.09
N SER A 10 7.91 -0.90 12.08
CA SER A 10 9.09 -0.72 11.22
C SER A 10 9.43 -1.88 10.27
N GLU A 11 8.62 -2.93 10.20
CA GLU A 11 8.78 -3.95 9.17
C GLU A 11 8.15 -3.54 7.83
N VAL A 12 8.80 -3.99 6.75
CA VAL A 12 8.35 -3.84 5.38
C VAL A 12 7.84 -5.20 4.90
N VAL A 13 6.66 -5.21 4.30
CA VAL A 13 6.04 -6.46 3.80
C VAL A 13 6.20 -6.53 2.29
N TYR A 14 6.58 -7.70 1.78
CA TYR A 14 6.64 -8.00 0.35
C TYR A 14 5.63 -9.08 0.00
N LEU A 15 4.90 -8.89 -1.09
CA LEU A 15 3.90 -9.81 -1.61
C LEU A 15 4.00 -9.92 -3.12
N ASP A 16 3.72 -11.10 -3.67
CA ASP A 16 3.55 -11.31 -5.10
C ASP A 16 2.07 -11.49 -5.42
N VAL A 17 1.52 -10.57 -6.21
CA VAL A 17 0.11 -10.57 -6.60
C VAL A 17 -0.03 -11.19 -7.99
N SER A 18 -0.70 -12.34 -8.08
CA SER A 18 -1.02 -12.96 -9.36
C SER A 18 -2.01 -12.10 -10.15
N ILE A 19 -1.65 -11.81 -11.40
CA ILE A 19 -2.42 -10.97 -12.34
C ILE A 19 -2.88 -11.75 -13.58
N GLY A 20 -3.05 -13.07 -13.43
CA GLY A 20 -3.44 -13.98 -14.49
C GLY A 20 -2.23 -14.45 -15.30
N ASP A 21 -2.26 -14.23 -16.61
CA ASP A 21 -1.28 -14.80 -17.56
C ASP A 21 0.02 -13.97 -17.73
N ILE A 22 0.23 -12.98 -16.86
CA ILE A 22 1.45 -12.16 -16.82
C ILE A 22 2.25 -12.44 -15.55
N ALA A 23 3.52 -12.01 -15.55
CA ALA A 23 4.40 -12.14 -14.39
C ALA A 23 3.72 -11.55 -13.14
N PRO A 24 3.87 -12.18 -11.95
CA PRO A 24 3.30 -11.64 -10.73
C PRO A 24 3.77 -10.20 -10.47
N LEU A 25 2.84 -9.37 -10.01
CA LEU A 25 3.14 -8.00 -9.60
C LEU A 25 3.72 -8.03 -8.19
N GLN A 26 4.97 -7.61 -8.04
CA GLN A 26 5.57 -7.43 -6.72
C GLN A 26 4.99 -6.18 -6.03
N VAL A 27 4.61 -6.33 -4.77
CA VAL A 27 4.05 -5.27 -3.95
C VAL A 27 4.83 -5.17 -2.65
N ARG A 28 5.27 -3.95 -2.32
CA ARG A 28 5.95 -3.60 -1.07
C ARG A 28 5.04 -2.70 -0.23
N MET A 29 4.74 -3.10 1.00
CA MET A 29 3.97 -2.29 1.94
C MET A 29 4.88 -1.72 3.02
N GLU A 30 4.83 -0.40 3.20
CA GLU A 30 5.59 0.34 4.19
C GLU A 30 4.64 1.08 5.13
N PHE A 31 4.95 1.06 6.42
CA PHE A 31 4.13 1.67 7.46
C PHE A 31 4.96 2.72 8.21
N SER A 32 4.53 3.99 8.16
CA SER A 32 5.20 5.10 8.84
C SER A 32 4.26 5.81 9.82
N GLN A 33 4.82 6.39 10.87
CA GLN A 33 4.10 7.14 11.89
C GLN A 33 4.89 8.42 12.20
N ASP A 34 4.20 9.52 12.52
CA ASP A 34 4.89 10.67 13.10
C ASP A 34 5.31 10.38 14.54
N ASP A 35 6.54 10.77 14.88
CA ASP A 35 7.07 10.66 16.24
C ASP A 35 6.19 11.45 17.23
N GLU A 36 5.69 10.75 18.26
CA GLU A 36 4.95 11.40 19.35
C GLU A 36 5.89 12.19 20.31
N SER A 37 7.20 12.14 20.11
CA SER A 37 8.20 12.60 21.09
C SER A 37 8.73 14.03 20.94
N THR A 38 8.25 14.85 20.00
CA THR A 38 8.71 16.24 19.85
C THR A 38 7.66 17.27 20.25
N SER A 39 7.74 17.63 21.52
CA SER A 39 7.53 18.96 22.12
C SER A 39 6.22 19.72 21.94
N ALA A 40 5.77 20.28 23.05
CA ALA A 40 4.65 21.20 23.19
C ALA A 40 4.78 22.43 22.27
N ALA A 41 3.91 22.52 21.25
CA ALA A 41 3.21 23.72 20.80
C ALA A 41 2.43 23.37 19.52
N SER A 42 1.12 23.17 19.64
CA SER A 42 0.14 23.15 18.54
C SER A 42 0.57 22.42 17.26
N THR A 43 0.48 21.09 17.24
CA THR A 43 0.50 20.32 15.99
C THR A 43 -0.73 19.43 15.95
N SER A 44 -1.65 19.76 15.04
CA SER A 44 -2.75 18.88 14.65
C SER A 44 -2.21 17.46 14.50
N LYS A 45 -2.84 16.46 15.13
CA LYS A 45 -2.56 15.06 14.81
C LYS A 45 -2.69 14.94 13.29
N SER A 46 -1.57 14.70 12.64
CA SER A 46 -1.44 14.49 11.21
C SER A 46 -2.45 13.45 10.76
N GLU A 47 -3.20 13.81 9.72
CA GLU A 47 -4.21 12.94 9.15
C GLU A 47 -3.54 11.70 8.53
N PRO A 48 -4.24 10.56 8.51
CA PRO A 48 -3.70 9.40 7.84
C PRO A 48 -3.58 9.58 6.33
N GLY A 49 -2.49 9.08 5.75
CA GLY A 49 -2.19 9.19 4.32
C GLY A 49 -1.88 7.84 3.71
N PHE A 50 -2.44 7.59 2.52
CA PHE A 50 -2.11 6.42 1.71
C PHE A 50 -1.55 6.88 0.37
N VAL A 51 -0.35 6.38 0.04
CA VAL A 51 0.35 6.75 -1.20
C VAL A 51 0.78 5.48 -1.93
N VAL A 52 0.66 5.51 -3.25
CA VAL A 52 1.13 4.45 -4.14
C VAL A 52 2.21 5.02 -5.04
N GLU A 53 3.40 4.44 -4.96
CA GLU A 53 4.57 4.74 -5.79
C GLU A 53 4.98 3.51 -6.60
N TYR A 54 5.85 3.71 -7.60
CA TYR A 54 6.24 2.67 -8.54
C TYR A 54 7.75 2.69 -8.72
N GLU A 55 8.35 1.50 -8.67
CA GLU A 55 9.76 1.27 -8.99
C GLU A 55 9.83 0.41 -10.25
N SER A 56 10.70 0.78 -11.19
CA SER A 56 11.01 -0.04 -12.36
C SER A 56 11.83 -1.27 -11.96
N ALA A 57 11.96 -2.24 -12.85
CA ALA A 57 12.85 -3.39 -12.65
C ALA A 57 14.34 -3.00 -12.42
N GLY A 58 14.74 -1.79 -12.81
CA GLY A 58 16.07 -1.22 -12.56
C GLY A 58 16.21 -0.52 -11.21
N GLY A 59 15.12 -0.36 -10.44
CA GLY A 59 15.09 0.34 -9.16
C GLY A 59 14.83 1.85 -9.25
N ASP A 60 14.61 2.38 -10.45
CA ASP A 60 14.27 3.80 -10.63
C ASP A 60 12.79 4.05 -10.35
N GLN A 61 12.46 5.19 -9.73
CA GLN A 61 11.06 5.59 -9.56
C GLN A 61 10.43 5.95 -10.91
N ILE A 62 9.26 5.38 -11.18
CA ILE A 62 8.51 5.62 -12.43
C ILE A 62 7.11 6.17 -12.13
N ALA A 63 6.52 6.85 -13.11
CA ALA A 63 5.17 7.37 -12.98
C ALA A 63 4.12 6.27 -13.18
N PHE A 64 2.99 6.40 -12.50
CA PHE A 64 1.82 5.55 -12.76
C PHE A 64 1.36 5.64 -14.21
N GLY A 65 1.11 4.48 -14.84
CA GLY A 65 0.68 4.42 -16.23
C GLY A 65 1.76 4.81 -17.25
N SER A 66 3.03 4.88 -16.84
CA SER A 66 4.14 5.02 -17.77
C SER A 66 4.30 3.78 -18.65
N SER A 67 5.00 3.93 -19.78
CA SER A 67 5.34 2.82 -20.68
C SER A 67 6.42 1.89 -20.13
N ASP A 68 7.05 2.28 -19.02
CA ASP A 68 8.12 1.50 -18.39
C ASP A 68 7.52 0.36 -17.57
N GLU A 69 8.18 -0.79 -17.57
CA GLU A 69 7.71 -1.98 -16.86
C GLU A 69 7.77 -1.76 -15.33
N ILE A 70 6.63 -1.90 -14.66
CA ILE A 70 6.54 -1.84 -13.21
C ILE A 70 7.25 -3.07 -12.62
N GLY A 71 8.38 -2.83 -11.95
CA GLY A 71 9.10 -3.86 -11.20
C GLY A 71 8.49 -4.11 -9.83
N CYS A 72 8.08 -3.04 -9.13
CA CYS A 72 7.45 -3.11 -7.81
C CYS A 72 6.47 -1.96 -7.58
N VAL A 73 5.31 -2.25 -7.01
CA VAL A 73 4.38 -1.24 -6.47
C VAL A 73 4.67 -1.02 -5.00
N VAL A 74 4.92 0.22 -4.61
CA VAL A 74 5.24 0.61 -3.23
C VAL A 74 4.03 1.31 -2.61
N MET A 75 3.40 0.65 -1.64
CA MET A 75 2.23 1.14 -0.92
C MET A 75 2.64 1.65 0.45
N ARG A 76 2.48 2.95 0.69
CA ARG A 76 2.87 3.62 1.94
C ARG A 76 1.65 4.00 2.76
N PHE A 77 1.60 3.52 4.00
CA PHE A 77 0.57 3.82 4.98
C PHE A 77 1.13 4.71 6.07
N HIS A 78 0.73 5.98 6.06
CA HIS A 78 1.19 6.98 7.02
C HIS A 78 0.12 7.24 8.08
N ASN A 79 0.45 7.09 9.37
CA ASN A 79 -0.47 7.32 10.51
C ASN A 79 -1.73 6.43 10.56
N PHE A 80 -1.82 5.37 9.75
CA PHE A 80 -3.01 4.48 9.68
C PHE A 80 -3.29 3.70 10.97
N ASN A 81 -2.29 3.53 11.84
CA ASN A 81 -2.41 2.74 13.07
C ASN A 81 -2.42 3.62 14.35
N LYS A 82 -2.41 4.95 14.24
CA LYS A 82 -2.11 5.86 15.38
C LYS A 82 -3.10 5.81 16.56
N SER A 83 -4.40 5.58 16.30
CA SER A 83 -5.43 5.61 17.35
C SER A 83 -5.98 4.21 17.65
N PHE A 84 -6.74 3.65 16.71
CA PHE A 84 -7.36 2.33 16.82
C PHE A 84 -7.23 1.52 15.52
N GLY A 85 -6.68 2.15 14.48
CA GLY A 85 -6.68 1.65 13.11
C GLY A 85 -7.53 2.50 12.17
N GLN A 86 -7.41 2.20 10.88
CA GLN A 86 -8.16 2.84 9.81
C GLN A 86 -8.34 1.93 8.61
N THR A 87 -9.42 2.16 7.89
CA THR A 87 -9.77 1.46 6.65
C THR A 87 -9.75 2.42 5.47
N LEU A 88 -9.20 1.97 4.34
CA LEU A 88 -9.38 2.63 3.05
C LEU A 88 -10.87 2.62 2.71
N GLN A 89 -11.48 3.79 2.56
CA GLN A 89 -12.93 3.91 2.40
C GLN A 89 -13.45 3.36 1.07
N ALA A 90 -12.57 3.26 0.07
CA ALA A 90 -12.86 2.70 -1.24
C ALA A 90 -11.63 1.94 -1.79
N PRO A 91 -11.82 0.96 -2.68
CA PRO A 91 -10.72 0.31 -3.38
C PRO A 91 -9.88 1.34 -4.14
N GLN A 92 -8.56 1.20 -4.05
CA GLN A 92 -7.58 2.06 -4.71
C GLN A 92 -6.98 1.32 -5.89
N THR A 93 -6.92 1.97 -7.06
CA THR A 93 -6.17 1.41 -8.20
C THR A 93 -4.68 1.54 -7.92
N ILE A 94 -3.96 0.41 -7.95
CA ILE A 94 -2.53 0.36 -7.63
C ILE A 94 -1.65 -0.05 -8.80
N ALA A 95 -2.23 -0.53 -9.91
CA ALA A 95 -1.51 -0.83 -11.15
C ALA A 95 -2.50 -0.91 -12.32
N GLU A 96 -2.03 -0.54 -13.51
CA GLU A 96 -2.74 -0.74 -14.78
C GLU A 96 -1.85 -1.53 -15.75
N PHE A 97 -2.42 -2.50 -16.45
CA PHE A 97 -1.76 -3.32 -17.46
C PHE A 97 -2.51 -3.25 -18.78
N ASP A 98 -1.84 -3.60 -19.88
CA ASP A 98 -2.41 -3.67 -21.23
C ASP A 98 -3.15 -2.39 -21.63
N SER A 99 -2.44 -1.25 -21.54
CA SER A 99 -3.01 0.07 -21.84
C SER A 99 -4.27 0.41 -21.04
N GLY A 100 -4.32 -0.11 -19.81
CA GLY A 100 -5.42 0.12 -18.87
C GLY A 100 -6.57 -0.88 -18.99
N THR A 101 -6.54 -1.87 -19.89
CA THR A 101 -7.64 -2.84 -19.97
C THR A 101 -7.72 -3.75 -18.75
N ARG A 102 -6.63 -3.92 -17.99
CA ARG A 102 -6.60 -4.63 -16.71
C ARG A 102 -6.12 -3.72 -15.60
N GLN A 103 -6.82 -3.73 -14.47
CA GLN A 103 -6.49 -2.93 -13.30
C GLN A 103 -6.39 -3.81 -12.06
N VAL A 104 -5.40 -3.49 -11.22
CA VAL A 104 -5.26 -4.09 -9.90
C VAL A 104 -5.75 -3.10 -8.87
N TYR A 105 -6.72 -3.52 -8.07
CA TYR A 105 -7.31 -2.76 -6.99
C TYR A 105 -6.87 -3.31 -5.64
N PHE A 106 -6.70 -2.41 -4.69
CA PHE A 106 -6.32 -2.72 -3.33
C PHE A 106 -7.29 -2.10 -2.34
N LEU A 107 -7.69 -2.87 -1.35
CA LEU A 107 -8.48 -2.42 -0.21
C LEU A 107 -7.82 -2.95 1.06
N ALA A 108 -7.77 -2.13 2.12
CA ALA A 108 -7.21 -2.57 3.38
C ALA A 108 -7.81 -1.88 4.61
N ALA A 109 -7.77 -2.60 5.72
CA ALA A 109 -7.98 -2.10 7.06
C ALA A 109 -6.76 -2.43 7.93
N ILE A 110 -6.20 -1.42 8.58
CA ILE A 110 -4.98 -1.54 9.39
C ILE A 110 -5.36 -1.18 10.82
N TYR A 111 -5.07 -2.05 11.78
CA TYR A 111 -5.38 -1.88 13.19
C TYR A 111 -4.13 -1.98 14.05
N LYS A 112 -4.04 -1.20 15.13
CA LYS A 112 -2.89 -1.25 16.04
C LYS A 112 -3.14 -2.16 17.23
N PHE A 113 -2.20 -3.05 17.50
CA PHE A 113 -2.15 -3.95 18.64
C PHE A 113 -0.78 -3.84 19.32
N GLY A 114 -0.59 -2.79 20.12
CA GLY A 114 0.71 -2.53 20.76
C GLY A 114 1.77 -2.15 19.73
N LYS A 115 2.82 -2.97 19.60
CA LYS A 115 3.94 -2.81 18.64
C LYS A 115 3.75 -3.59 17.33
N VAL A 116 2.52 -4.06 17.09
CA VAL A 116 2.16 -4.88 15.93
C VAL A 116 0.93 -4.27 15.29
N SER A 117 0.91 -4.21 13.97
CA SER A 117 -0.23 -3.82 13.17
C SER A 117 -0.91 -5.05 12.58
N LYS A 118 -2.22 -5.18 12.74
CA LYS A 118 -3.01 -6.15 11.99
C LYS A 118 -3.43 -5.49 10.67
N VAL A 119 -3.03 -6.06 9.55
CA VAL A 119 -3.35 -5.60 8.20
C VAL A 119 -4.29 -6.62 7.58
N GLU A 120 -5.56 -6.25 7.42
CA GLU A 120 -6.53 -7.00 6.64
C GLU A 120 -6.59 -6.38 5.25
N PHE A 121 -6.34 -7.15 4.20
CA PHE A 121 -6.33 -6.58 2.85
C PHE A 121 -6.88 -7.52 1.79
N GLN A 122 -7.23 -6.91 0.67
CA GLN A 122 -7.71 -7.59 -0.52
C GLN A 122 -7.13 -6.96 -1.78
N PHE A 123 -6.53 -7.78 -2.62
CA PHE A 123 -6.22 -7.47 -4.01
C PHE A 123 -7.31 -8.04 -4.92
N MET A 124 -7.79 -7.21 -5.84
CA MET A 124 -8.76 -7.57 -6.87
C MET A 124 -8.19 -7.22 -8.24
N VAL A 125 -8.31 -8.14 -9.19
CA VAL A 125 -7.96 -7.89 -10.59
C VAL A 125 -9.26 -7.82 -11.36
N SER A 126 -9.48 -6.71 -12.06
CA SER A 126 -10.68 -6.50 -12.87
C SER A 126 -10.32 -5.94 -14.24
N PRO A 127 -11.08 -6.28 -15.29
CA PRO A 127 -11.08 -5.46 -16.49
C PRO A 127 -11.53 -4.03 -16.15
N LYS A 128 -10.98 -3.04 -16.85
CA LYS A 128 -11.42 -1.64 -16.73
C LYS A 128 -12.82 -1.50 -17.33
N LEU A 129 -13.72 -0.91 -16.54
CA LEU A 129 -15.11 -0.64 -16.92
C LEU A 129 -15.21 0.48 -17.97
#